data_AF-A0A8B7ICV0-F1
#
_entry.id   AF-A0A8B7ICV0-F1
#
_cell.length_a   1.000
_cell.length_b   1.000
_cell.length_c   1.000
_cell.angle_alpha   90.00
_cell.angle_beta   90.00
_cell.angle_gamma   90.00
#
_symmetry.space_group_name_H-M   'P 1'
#
loop_
_entity.id
_entity.type
_entity.pdbx_description
1 polymer ?
#
loop_
_entity_poly.entity_id
_entity_poly.type
_entity_poly.pdbx_seq_one_letter_code
_entity_poly.pdbx_strand_id
1 'polypeptide(L)'
;MSTVYIPLVLDEVVFFKAVEEGVAWLLSNHSHLRIFVSVTRNYLDWLTSIPWGKCSEENLELTRAQAVLEEDHYGMDDVKKRILEFIAVSQLRGSTQGKILCFYGPPGVGKTSIARSIARALNREYFRFSVGGMTDVAEIKGHRSV
;
A
#
# COMPACT_ATOMS: atom_id res chain seq x y z
N MET A 1 -11.14 -17.65 -23.99
CA MET A 1 -10.52 -16.46 -23.38
C MET A 1 -10.51 -16.66 -21.88
N SER A 2 -9.36 -17.04 -21.36
CA SER A 2 -9.17 -17.44 -19.96
C SER A 2 -9.18 -16.20 -19.10
N THR A 3 -10.32 -15.91 -18.45
CA THR A 3 -10.38 -14.95 -17.36
C THR A 3 -9.54 -15.53 -16.23
N VAL A 4 -8.31 -15.05 -16.07
CA VAL A 4 -7.51 -15.31 -14.88
C VAL A 4 -8.19 -14.53 -13.75
N TYR A 5 -9.13 -15.18 -13.10
CA TYR A 5 -9.59 -14.81 -11.77
C TYR A 5 -8.36 -14.99 -10.87
N ILE A 6 -7.66 -13.91 -10.54
CA ILE A 6 -6.75 -13.90 -9.39
C ILE A 6 -7.70 -13.64 -8.21
N PRO A 7 -8.07 -14.67 -7.42
CA PRO A 7 -8.87 -14.41 -6.25
C PRO A 7 -7.98 -13.67 -5.27
N LEU A 8 -8.30 -12.40 -5.00
CA LEU A 8 -7.78 -11.63 -3.85
C LEU A 8 -8.34 -12.18 -2.52
N VAL A 9 -8.50 -13.50 -2.43
CA VAL A 9 -8.86 -14.28 -1.24
C VAL A 9 -7.67 -15.19 -0.92
N LEU A 10 -6.47 -14.59 -0.87
CA LEU A 10 -5.24 -15.27 -0.45
C LEU A 10 -4.67 -14.67 0.84
N ASP A 11 -5.42 -13.84 1.56
CA ASP A 11 -4.84 -12.99 2.62
C ASP A 11 -4.69 -13.65 4.00
N GLU A 12 -5.53 -14.61 4.38
CA GLU A 12 -5.37 -15.30 5.69
C GLU A 12 -4.91 -16.74 5.54
N VAL A 13 -5.47 -17.52 4.62
CA VAL A 13 -5.17 -18.96 4.52
C VAL A 13 -3.71 -19.23 4.16
N VAL A 14 -3.14 -18.43 3.25
CA VAL A 14 -1.72 -18.55 2.88
C VAL A 14 -0.84 -18.09 4.04
N PHE A 15 -1.22 -17.03 4.73
CA PHE A 15 -0.51 -16.54 5.91
C PHE A 15 -0.49 -17.60 7.03
N PHE A 16 -1.65 -18.13 7.41
CA PHE A 16 -1.76 -19.15 8.45
C PHE A 16 -0.93 -20.38 8.10
N LYS A 17 -1.02 -20.86 6.85
CA LYS A 17 -0.22 -22.00 6.41
C LYS A 17 1.29 -21.73 6.46
N ALA A 18 1.73 -20.55 5.99
CA ALA A 18 3.13 -20.17 6.03
C ALA A 18 3.67 -20.01 7.47
N VAL A 19 2.86 -19.47 8.38
CA VAL A 19 3.19 -19.33 9.80
C VAL A 19 3.25 -20.70 10.48
N GLU A 20 2.27 -21.57 10.25
CA GLU A 20 2.25 -22.93 10.80
C GLU A 20 3.49 -23.73 10.36
N GLU A 21 3.82 -23.71 9.07
CA GLU A 21 5.00 -24.38 8.52
C GLU A 21 6.30 -23.81 9.12
N GLY A 22 6.41 -22.49 9.24
CA GLY A 22 7.60 -21.84 9.79
C GLY A 22 7.79 -22.10 11.29
N VAL A 23 6.70 -22.11 12.07
CA VAL A 23 6.74 -22.44 13.51
C VAL A 23 7.05 -23.92 13.71
N ALA A 24 6.43 -24.83 12.96
CA ALA A 24 6.70 -26.26 13.04
C ALA A 24 8.17 -26.59 12.72
N TRP A 25 8.74 -25.89 11.74
CA TRP A 25 10.16 -26.00 11.41
C TRP A 25 11.06 -25.55 12.57
N LEU A 26 10.77 -24.39 13.18
CA LEU A 26 11.52 -23.90 14.34
C LEU A 26 11.48 -24.86 15.53
N LEU A 27 10.32 -25.47 15.78
CA LEU A 27 10.13 -26.44 16.86
C LEU A 27 10.90 -27.74 16.64
N SER A 28 11.03 -28.17 15.37
CA SER A 28 11.74 -29.40 15.01
C SER A 28 13.26 -29.25 15.00
N ASN A 29 13.78 -28.02 14.88
CA ASN A 29 15.20 -27.75 14.61
C ASN A 29 15.90 -26.93 15.72
N HIS A 30 15.39 -26.95 16.95
CA HIS A 30 15.85 -26.15 18.09
C HIS A 30 17.37 -26.23 18.43
N SER A 31 18.08 -27.26 17.96
CA SER A 31 19.50 -27.51 18.29
C SER A 31 20.50 -27.30 17.14
N HIS A 32 20.07 -27.01 15.91
CA HIS A 32 20.97 -26.84 14.75
C HIS A 32 21.15 -25.38 14.32
N LEU A 33 22.41 -24.99 14.05
CA LEU A 33 22.90 -23.74 13.43
C LEU A 33 22.08 -22.47 13.75
N ARG A 34 22.52 -21.73 14.78
CA ARG A 34 21.91 -20.48 15.29
C ARG A 34 21.55 -19.45 14.19
N ILE A 35 22.28 -19.43 13.08
CA ILE A 35 22.05 -18.52 11.95
C ILE A 35 20.70 -18.80 11.26
N PHE A 36 20.39 -20.06 10.95
CA PHE A 36 19.13 -20.40 10.28
C PHE A 36 17.91 -20.13 11.17
N VAL A 37 18.03 -20.42 12.47
CA VAL A 37 17.00 -20.06 13.45
C VAL A 37 16.75 -18.55 13.47
N SER A 38 17.80 -17.73 13.41
CA SER A 38 17.67 -16.27 13.35
C SER A 38 17.02 -15.78 12.06
N VAL A 39 17.38 -16.35 10.91
CA VAL A 39 16.80 -15.98 9.61
C VAL A 39 15.32 -16.34 9.56
N THR A 40 14.95 -17.56 9.98
CA THR A 40 13.55 -18.00 10.01
C THR A 40 12.72 -17.19 10.99
N ARG A 41 13.28 -16.83 12.16
CA ARG A 41 12.60 -15.95 13.12
C ARG A 41 12.35 -14.56 12.54
N ASN A 42 13.37 -13.93 11.96
CA ASN A 42 13.22 -12.62 11.32
C ASN A 42 12.17 -12.67 10.20
N TYR A 43 12.14 -13.75 9.42
CA TYR A 43 11.13 -13.94 8.38
C TYR A 43 9.71 -14.04 8.94
N LEU A 44 9.52 -14.80 10.02
CA LEU A 44 8.23 -14.88 10.73
C LEU A 44 7.84 -13.54 11.37
N ASP A 45 8.80 -12.79 11.92
CA ASP A 45 8.55 -11.44 12.45
C ASP A 45 8.06 -10.50 11.33
N TRP A 46 8.68 -10.53 10.14
CA TRP A 46 8.20 -9.80 8.97
C TRP A 46 6.79 -10.24 8.56
N LEU A 47 6.54 -11.55 8.44
CA LEU A 47 5.22 -12.07 8.06
C LEU A 47 4.14 -11.63 9.04
N THR A 48 4.40 -11.71 10.34
CA THR A 48 3.41 -11.36 11.38
C THR A 48 3.22 -9.85 11.54
N SER A 49 4.18 -9.03 11.12
CA SER A 49 4.07 -7.57 11.14
C SER A 49 3.16 -6.99 10.06
N ILE A 50 2.90 -7.74 8.98
CA ILE A 50 2.07 -7.29 7.87
C ILE A 50 0.58 -7.30 8.29
N PRO A 51 -0.19 -6.23 8.02
CA PRO A 51 -1.59 -6.11 8.43
C PRO A 51 -2.54 -6.91 7.51
N TRP A 52 -2.44 -8.24 7.54
CA TRP A 52 -3.31 -9.14 6.77
C TRP A 52 -4.79 -8.92 7.11
N GLY A 53 -5.64 -8.85 6.08
CA GLY A 53 -7.11 -8.69 6.25
C GLY A 53 -7.57 -7.37 6.88
N LYS A 54 -6.65 -6.45 7.23
CA LYS A 54 -7.00 -5.15 7.81
C LYS A 54 -7.13 -4.11 6.72
N CYS A 55 -8.34 -3.61 6.53
CA CYS A 55 -8.63 -2.47 5.68
C CYS A 55 -8.96 -1.25 6.55
N SER A 56 -8.35 -0.10 6.24
CA SER A 56 -8.73 1.17 6.86
C SER A 56 -10.14 1.59 6.43
N GLU A 57 -10.91 2.20 7.32
CA GLU A 57 -12.19 2.82 6.94
C GLU A 57 -11.97 4.01 6.01
N GLU A 58 -12.45 3.87 4.77
CA GLU A 58 -12.30 4.87 3.74
C GLU A 58 -13.46 5.87 3.78
N ASN A 59 -13.13 7.16 3.70
CA ASN A 59 -14.13 8.21 3.52
C ASN A 59 -14.16 8.64 2.04
N LEU A 60 -15.27 8.32 1.35
CA LEU A 60 -15.48 8.67 -0.06
C LEU A 60 -16.45 9.85 -0.24
N GLU A 61 -16.66 10.65 0.81
CA GLU A 61 -17.52 11.83 0.74
C GLU A 61 -16.87 12.95 -0.10
N LEU A 62 -17.52 13.28 -1.21
CA LEU A 62 -17.05 14.32 -2.13
C LEU A 62 -17.01 15.72 -1.49
N THR A 63 -17.99 16.07 -0.67
CA THR A 63 -18.08 17.39 -0.03
C THR A 63 -16.88 17.65 0.89
N ARG A 64 -16.56 16.67 1.73
CA ARG A 64 -15.37 16.71 2.59
C ARG A 64 -14.09 16.74 1.77
N ALA A 65 -13.98 15.90 0.73
CA ALA A 65 -12.79 15.88 -0.11
C ALA A 65 -12.54 17.23 -0.78
N GLN A 66 -13.60 17.89 -1.27
CA GLN A 66 -13.51 19.23 -1.84
C GLN A 66 -13.08 20.26 -0.80
N ALA A 67 -13.68 20.25 0.40
CA ALA A 67 -13.31 21.17 1.47
C ALA A 67 -11.83 21.06 1.87
N VAL A 68 -11.32 19.84 2.06
CA VAL A 68 -9.91 19.59 2.41
C VAL A 68 -8.96 20.02 1.29
N LEU A 69 -9.31 19.75 0.02
CA LEU A 69 -8.48 20.17 -1.11
C LEU A 69 -8.43 21.69 -1.26
N GLU A 70 -9.52 22.39 -0.96
CA GLU A 70 -9.58 23.86 -1.02
C GLU A 70 -8.86 24.52 0.16
N GLU A 71 -8.97 23.93 1.36
CA GLU A 71 -8.27 24.38 2.57
C GLU A 71 -6.74 24.29 2.40
N ASP A 72 -6.23 23.16 1.90
CA ASP A 72 -4.80 22.88 1.86
C ASP A 72 -4.10 23.49 0.63
N HIS A 73 -4.83 23.79 -0.45
CA HIS A 73 -4.24 24.19 -1.73
C HIS A 73 -5.05 25.28 -2.41
N TYR A 74 -4.42 26.43 -2.67
CA TYR A 74 -5.03 27.50 -3.46
C TYR A 74 -4.89 27.24 -4.98
N GLY A 75 -5.97 27.47 -5.74
CA GLY A 75 -6.01 27.26 -7.19
C GLY A 75 -5.95 25.79 -7.62
N MET A 76 -5.31 25.50 -8.76
CA MET A 76 -5.22 24.16 -9.35
C MET A 76 -6.59 23.51 -9.63
N ASP A 77 -7.55 24.30 -10.11
CA ASP A 77 -8.94 23.89 -10.27
C ASP A 77 -9.08 22.65 -11.17
N ASP A 78 -8.31 22.58 -12.26
CA ASP A 78 -8.29 21.42 -13.16
C ASP A 78 -7.81 20.14 -12.45
N VAL A 79 -6.80 20.26 -11.59
CA VAL A 79 -6.23 19.13 -10.85
C VAL A 79 -7.20 18.68 -9.76
N LYS A 80 -7.76 19.62 -8.99
CA LYS A 80 -8.78 19.35 -7.98
C LYS A 80 -10.00 18.68 -8.59
N LYS A 81 -10.49 19.18 -9.73
CA LYS A 81 -11.59 18.57 -10.48
C LYS A 81 -11.30 17.12 -10.85
N ARG A 82 -10.08 16.85 -11.35
CA ARG A 82 -9.68 15.48 -11.71
C ARG A 82 -9.60 14.54 -10.51
N ILE A 83 -9.16 15.05 -9.36
CA ILE A 83 -9.15 14.29 -8.10
C ILE A 83 -10.58 13.98 -7.66
N LEU A 84 -11.50 14.97 -7.70
CA LEU A 84 -12.90 14.76 -7.35
C LEU A 84 -13.59 13.74 -8.26
N GLU A 85 -13.32 13.78 -9.58
CA GLU A 85 -13.80 12.75 -10.53
C GLU A 85 -13.28 11.35 -10.16
N PHE A 86 -12.02 11.23 -9.75
CA PHE A 86 -11.46 9.97 -9.29
C PHE A 86 -12.20 9.44 -8.07
N ILE A 87 -12.43 10.30 -7.06
CA ILE A 87 -13.15 9.92 -5.83
C ILE A 87 -14.59 9.54 -6.15
N ALA A 88 -15.26 10.27 -7.04
CA ALA A 88 -16.63 9.98 -7.46
C ALA A 88 -16.75 8.60 -8.13
N VAL A 89 -15.80 8.23 -9.00
CA VAL A 89 -15.81 6.88 -9.58
C VAL A 89 -15.51 5.80 -8.54
N SER A 90 -14.61 6.04 -7.59
CA SER A 90 -14.33 5.10 -6.51
C SER A 90 -15.54 4.91 -5.60
N GLN A 91 -16.29 5.98 -5.32
CA GLN A 91 -17.54 5.94 -4.56
C GLN A 91 -18.58 5.06 -5.25
N LEU A 92 -18.73 5.18 -6.59
CA LEU A 92 -19.65 4.34 -7.38
C LEU A 92 -19.26 2.86 -7.39
N ARG A 93 -17.96 2.55 -7.33
CA ARG A 93 -17.44 1.17 -7.34
C ARG A 93 -17.42 0.50 -5.97
N GLY A 94 -17.54 1.28 -4.89
CA GLY A 94 -17.35 0.79 -3.52
C GLY A 94 -15.91 0.40 -3.19
N SER A 95 -14.97 0.62 -4.11
CA SER A 95 -13.54 0.42 -3.89
C SER A 95 -12.73 1.37 -4.78
N THR A 96 -11.58 1.80 -4.28
CA THR A 96 -10.65 2.68 -5.01
C THR A 96 -9.67 1.89 -5.90
N GLN A 97 -9.86 0.57 -6.03
CA GLN A 97 -8.92 -0.29 -6.77
C GLN A 97 -8.93 0.02 -8.28
N GLY A 98 -7.73 0.05 -8.87
CA GLY A 98 -7.55 0.03 -10.33
C GLY A 98 -7.31 1.37 -11.03
N LYS A 99 -7.07 2.47 -10.30
CA LYS A 99 -6.71 3.76 -10.90
C LYS A 99 -5.48 4.38 -10.23
N ILE A 100 -4.53 4.84 -11.05
CA ILE A 100 -3.29 5.50 -10.61
C ILE A 100 -3.33 6.96 -11.10
N LEU A 101 -3.01 7.90 -10.21
CA LEU A 101 -2.87 9.32 -10.55
C LEU A 101 -1.40 9.67 -10.71
N CYS A 102 -1.06 10.40 -11.77
CA CYS A 102 0.29 10.90 -12.02
C CYS A 102 0.25 12.43 -12.14
N PHE A 103 1.04 13.12 -11.32
CA PHE A 103 1.18 14.57 -11.35
C PHE A 103 2.54 14.95 -11.94
N TYR A 104 2.55 15.78 -12.99
CA TYR A 104 3.78 16.26 -13.63
C TYR A 104 3.86 17.79 -13.60
N GLY A 105 5.03 18.36 -13.88
CA GLY A 105 5.27 19.82 -13.95
C GLY A 105 6.49 20.28 -13.13
N PRO A 106 6.72 21.60 -13.02
CA PRO A 106 7.95 22.14 -12.42
C PRO A 106 8.10 21.79 -10.93
N PRO A 107 9.33 21.84 -10.39
CA PRO A 107 9.57 21.63 -8.97
C PRO A 107 8.92 22.76 -8.15
N GLY A 108 8.50 22.45 -6.92
CA GLY A 108 7.92 23.44 -6.01
C GLY A 108 6.41 23.67 -6.14
N VAL A 109 5.72 23.10 -7.14
CA VAL A 109 4.26 23.31 -7.33
C VAL A 109 3.35 22.47 -6.41
N GLY A 110 3.89 21.85 -5.37
CA GLY A 110 3.07 21.15 -4.37
C GLY A 110 2.56 19.75 -4.73
N LYS A 111 3.13 19.05 -5.72
CA LYS A 111 2.71 17.67 -6.11
C LYS A 111 2.73 16.67 -4.95
N THR A 112 3.71 16.79 -4.05
CA THR A 112 3.79 15.93 -2.86
C THR A 112 2.78 16.37 -1.80
N SER A 113 2.51 17.67 -1.70
CA SER A 113 1.54 18.23 -0.76
C SER A 113 0.12 17.81 -1.12
N ILE A 114 -0.27 17.90 -2.41
CA ILE A 114 -1.61 17.51 -2.85
C ILE A 114 -1.86 16.01 -2.64
N ALA A 115 -0.85 15.16 -2.82
CA ALA A 115 -0.95 13.74 -2.51
C ALA A 115 -1.25 13.47 -1.02
N ARG A 116 -0.69 14.29 -0.11
CA ARG A 116 -0.97 14.20 1.33
C ARG A 116 -2.40 14.65 1.65
N SER A 117 -2.89 15.71 1.03
CA SER A 117 -4.28 16.17 1.19
C SER A 117 -5.28 15.17 0.65
N ILE A 118 -4.98 14.48 -0.46
CA ILE A 118 -5.81 13.38 -0.96
C ILE A 118 -5.93 12.26 0.08
N ALA A 119 -4.81 11.86 0.72
CA ALA A 119 -4.82 10.85 1.76
C ALA A 119 -5.63 11.30 3.00
N ARG A 120 -5.48 12.56 3.43
CA ARG A 120 -6.28 13.18 4.51
C ARG A 120 -7.77 13.23 4.19
N ALA A 121 -8.13 13.58 2.96
CA ALA A 121 -9.50 13.62 2.47
C ALA A 121 -10.15 12.23 2.52
N LEU A 122 -9.42 11.20 2.05
CA LEU A 122 -9.88 9.82 1.97
C LEU A 122 -9.80 9.04 3.29
N ASN A 123 -9.23 9.64 4.35
CA ASN A 123 -8.93 8.99 5.62
C ASN A 123 -8.03 7.74 5.46
N ARG A 124 -7.00 7.85 4.63
CA ARG A 124 -6.06 6.76 4.34
C ARG A 124 -4.66 7.09 4.84
N GLU A 125 -3.91 6.06 5.21
CA GLU A 125 -2.49 6.22 5.53
C GLU A 125 -1.70 6.71 4.33
N TYR A 126 -0.86 7.73 4.55
CA TYR A 126 -0.02 8.31 3.53
C TYR A 126 1.40 7.77 3.65
N PHE A 127 1.85 7.07 2.61
CA PHE A 127 3.23 6.63 2.48
C PHE A 127 3.89 7.30 1.27
N ARG A 128 5.13 7.76 1.46
CA ARG A 128 5.94 8.35 0.40
C ARG A 128 7.29 7.64 0.36
N PHE A 129 7.66 7.18 -0.83
CA PHE A 129 9.02 6.73 -1.12
C PHE A 129 9.55 7.47 -2.36
N SER A 130 10.85 7.61 -2.45
CA SER A 130 11.52 8.26 -3.57
C SER A 130 12.22 7.21 -4.42
N VAL A 131 11.92 7.20 -5.72
CA VAL A 131 12.60 6.33 -6.70
C VAL A 131 13.79 7.00 -7.39
N GLY A 132 14.01 8.29 -7.12
CA GLY A 132 15.12 9.03 -7.70
C GLY A 132 16.44 8.52 -7.14
N GLY A 133 17.35 8.11 -8.03
CA GLY A 133 18.66 7.57 -7.64
C GLY A 133 18.68 6.08 -7.31
N MET A 134 17.54 5.37 -7.39
CA MET A 134 17.51 3.92 -7.29
C MET A 134 18.17 3.31 -8.53
N THR A 135 19.09 2.38 -8.31
CA THR A 135 19.79 1.68 -9.40
C THR A 135 19.43 0.21 -9.48
N ASP A 136 19.00 -0.39 -8.36
CA ASP A 136 18.66 -1.81 -8.29
C ASP A 136 17.15 -2.01 -8.09
N VAL A 137 16.60 -2.97 -8.83
CA VAL A 137 15.21 -3.43 -8.71
C VAL A 137 14.98 -4.14 -7.37
N ALA A 138 16.03 -4.69 -6.75
CA ALA A 138 15.95 -5.31 -5.43
C ALA A 138 15.48 -4.33 -4.34
N GLU A 139 15.68 -3.01 -4.51
CA GLU A 139 15.19 -2.00 -3.57
C GLU A 139 13.65 -1.91 -3.54
N ILE A 140 12.99 -2.31 -4.64
CA ILE A 140 11.52 -2.32 -4.75
C ILE A 140 10.97 -3.72 -4.52
N LYS A 141 11.62 -4.76 -5.05
CA LYS A 141 11.13 -6.15 -5.00
C LYS A 141 11.57 -6.92 -3.75
N GLY A 142 12.57 -6.42 -3.03
CA GLY A 142 13.25 -7.15 -1.97
C GLY A 142 14.27 -8.16 -2.51
N HIS A 143 15.23 -8.51 -1.66
CA HIS A 143 16.17 -9.59 -1.94
C HIS A 143 15.62 -10.92 -1.43
N ARG A 144 15.96 -12.03 -2.08
CA ARG A 144 15.66 -13.35 -1.52
C ARG A 144 16.62 -13.61 -0.37
N SER A 145 16.11 -14.10 0.75
CA SER A 145 16.97 -14.65 1.80
C SER A 145 17.72 -15.84 1.21
N VAL A 146 19.02 -15.67 0.96
CA VAL A 146 19.95 -16.74 0.56
C VAL A 146 20.51 -17.40 1.82
#